data_AF-A0A072PC89-F1
#
_entry.id   AF-A0A072PC89-F1
#
_cell.length_a   1.000
_cell.length_b   1.000
_cell.length_c   1.000
_cell.angle_alpha   90.00
_cell.angle_beta   90.00
_cell.angle_gamma   90.00
#
_symmetry.space_group_name_H-M   'P 1'
#
loop_
_entity.id
_entity.type
_entity.pdbx_description
1 polymer ?
#
loop_
_entity_poly.entity_id
_entity_poly.type
_entity_poly.pdbx_seq_one_letter_code
_entity_poly.pdbx_strand_id
1 'polypeptide(L)'
;MLTNSLAMTYGMPPSYSIVSDGNIEMPGDQSLWDATNASQWYDLVNVKGRSSLLSVRDAVSTIMYGSSLRGVPEECWSWSPFACTVVINAVSIQIWHVTQGSYFFDEMTGMAQGQSHGSEESQVLVQTEAALSRCRALITQARADHDYTWTESEGPLLFNCLALLRVTYCRAFTGNGCADRMMLLKDNREDIIASLEDFVAVPQERDEFTSRAVARAFEGMVIPSKAGTLLLRKTAALTWSVEHALAGWDAALLVTKWVHTIEVETVRGRGRVLSEREEQLIQNMGDILAEDEGIDQATSMAARLAEHWASFYDDTWVWGVTPRIGWILRELSNCYENALLSL
;
A
#
# COMPACT_ATOMS: atom_id res chain seq x y z
N MET A 1 13.12 2.77 -7.78
CA MET A 1 12.74 2.33 -6.42
C MET A 1 12.91 3.46 -5.40
N LEU A 2 14.12 4.02 -5.21
CA LEU A 2 14.36 5.13 -4.25
C LEU A 2 13.36 6.29 -4.36
N THR A 3 13.04 6.74 -5.57
CA THR A 3 12.07 7.82 -5.81
C THR A 3 10.69 7.49 -5.30
N ASN A 4 10.27 6.23 -5.46
CA ASN A 4 9.02 5.74 -4.92
C ASN A 4 9.12 5.62 -3.40
N SER A 5 10.23 5.15 -2.83
CA SER A 5 10.43 5.09 -1.38
C SER A 5 10.41 6.48 -0.72
N LEU A 6 10.92 7.52 -1.39
CA LEU A 6 10.82 8.91 -0.93
C LEU A 6 9.41 9.48 -1.06
N ALA A 7 8.72 9.21 -2.19
CA ALA A 7 7.32 9.58 -2.36
C ALA A 7 6.41 8.85 -1.36
N MET A 8 6.73 7.59 -1.06
CA MET A 8 6.10 6.78 -0.04
C MET A 8 6.36 7.40 1.34
N THR A 9 7.60 7.51 1.77
CA THR A 9 7.88 7.92 3.15
C THR A 9 7.45 9.36 3.44
N TYR A 10 7.65 10.29 2.51
CA TYR A 10 7.60 11.72 2.78
C TYR A 10 6.58 12.49 1.95
N GLY A 11 5.79 11.81 1.11
CA GLY A 11 4.86 12.48 0.20
C GLY A 11 5.55 13.33 -0.86
N MET A 12 6.87 13.17 -1.05
CA MET A 12 7.63 13.94 -2.02
C MET A 12 7.19 13.59 -3.44
N PRO A 13 7.10 14.58 -4.36
CA PRO A 13 6.80 14.30 -5.75
C PRO A 13 7.80 13.30 -6.35
N PRO A 14 7.34 12.24 -7.04
CA PRO A 14 8.21 11.35 -7.78
C PRO A 14 9.04 12.16 -8.79
N SER A 15 10.34 11.84 -8.89
CA SER A 15 11.26 12.60 -9.76
C SER A 15 11.20 12.20 -11.24
N TYR A 16 10.29 11.33 -11.63
CA TYR A 16 10.12 10.88 -13.01
C TYR A 16 8.63 10.74 -13.33
N SER A 17 8.29 10.87 -14.60
CA SER A 17 6.93 10.72 -15.12
C SER A 17 6.89 9.67 -16.22
N ILE A 18 5.89 8.79 -16.19
CA ILE A 18 5.71 7.79 -17.25
C ILE A 18 5.43 8.45 -18.61
N VAL A 19 4.89 9.67 -18.62
CA VAL A 19 4.52 10.38 -19.85
C VAL A 19 5.77 10.88 -20.59
N SER A 20 6.76 11.40 -19.86
CA SER A 20 8.01 11.91 -20.44
C SER A 20 9.10 10.83 -20.54
N ASP A 21 9.22 9.98 -19.52
CA ASP A 21 10.39 9.13 -19.32
C ASP A 21 10.08 7.65 -19.63
N GLY A 22 8.82 7.31 -19.86
CA GLY A 22 8.36 5.93 -20.05
C GLY A 22 8.66 5.32 -21.42
N ASN A 23 9.17 6.11 -22.38
CA ASN A 23 9.52 5.61 -23.72
C ASN A 23 10.88 4.90 -23.71
N ILE A 24 11.02 3.93 -22.82
CA ILE A 24 12.17 3.05 -22.67
C ILE A 24 11.72 1.60 -22.84
N GLU A 25 12.60 0.75 -23.34
CA GLU A 25 12.32 -0.68 -23.50
C GLU A 25 11.99 -1.34 -22.16
N MET A 26 11.12 -2.35 -22.21
CA MET A 26 10.87 -3.20 -21.04
C MET A 26 12.18 -3.85 -20.56
N PRO A 27 12.39 -3.97 -19.23
CA PRO A 27 13.59 -4.58 -18.71
C PRO A 27 13.68 -6.06 -19.12
N GLY A 28 14.91 -6.50 -19.42
CA GLY A 28 15.20 -7.90 -19.71
C GLY A 28 14.94 -8.82 -18.51
N ASP A 29 14.80 -10.11 -18.79
CA ASP A 29 14.59 -11.13 -17.77
C ASP A 29 15.80 -11.23 -16.83
N GLN A 30 15.55 -11.26 -15.51
CA GLN A 30 16.59 -11.31 -14.48
C GLN A 30 17.49 -12.53 -14.58
N SER A 31 16.99 -13.65 -15.10
CA SER A 31 17.78 -14.87 -15.31
C SER A 31 18.99 -14.66 -16.22
N LEU A 32 18.97 -13.65 -17.10
CA LEU A 32 20.13 -13.24 -17.90
C LEU A 32 21.26 -12.67 -17.03
N TRP A 33 20.92 -12.01 -15.93
CA TRP A 33 21.88 -11.46 -14.97
C TRP A 33 22.34 -12.52 -13.97
N ASP A 34 21.48 -13.47 -13.63
CA ASP A 34 21.76 -14.57 -12.70
C ASP A 34 22.52 -15.74 -13.35
N ALA A 35 22.78 -15.67 -14.66
CA ALA A 35 23.54 -16.70 -15.37
C ALA A 35 24.95 -16.87 -14.78
N THR A 36 25.24 -18.08 -14.31
CA THR A 36 26.49 -18.39 -13.59
C THR A 36 27.71 -18.54 -14.50
N ASN A 37 27.47 -18.74 -15.80
CA ASN A 37 28.53 -18.93 -16.80
C ASN A 37 28.06 -18.51 -18.20
N ALA A 38 29.03 -18.33 -19.10
CA ALA A 38 28.78 -17.85 -20.46
C ALA A 38 27.88 -18.78 -21.28
N SER A 39 27.98 -20.11 -21.13
CA SER A 39 27.15 -21.06 -21.87
C SER A 39 25.67 -20.91 -21.48
N GLN A 40 25.39 -20.88 -20.18
CA GLN A 40 24.05 -20.66 -19.65
C GLN A 40 23.48 -19.32 -20.13
N TRP A 41 24.29 -18.26 -20.14
CA TRP A 41 23.87 -16.96 -20.64
C TRP A 41 23.48 -17.00 -22.12
N TYR A 42 24.27 -17.65 -22.98
CA TYR A 42 23.94 -17.78 -24.41
C TYR A 42 22.65 -18.56 -24.65
N ASP A 43 22.42 -19.64 -23.89
CA ASP A 43 21.17 -20.41 -23.98
C ASP A 43 19.96 -19.55 -23.59
N LEU A 44 20.08 -18.78 -22.51
CA LEU A 44 19.03 -17.89 -22.03
C LEU A 44 18.77 -16.72 -22.98
N VAL A 45 19.80 -16.09 -23.56
CA VAL A 45 19.63 -14.99 -24.52
C VAL A 45 18.83 -15.41 -25.75
N ASN A 46 19.04 -16.63 -26.25
CA ASN A 46 18.31 -17.12 -27.42
C ASN A 46 16.80 -17.27 -27.18
N VAL A 47 16.42 -17.52 -25.92
CA VAL A 47 15.02 -17.73 -25.50
C VAL A 47 14.39 -16.43 -24.99
N LYS A 48 15.10 -15.69 -24.13
CA LYS A 48 14.58 -14.57 -23.32
C LYS A 48 15.24 -13.21 -23.61
N GLY A 49 16.37 -13.20 -24.32
CA GLY A 49 17.14 -11.99 -24.63
C GLY A 49 16.65 -11.21 -25.84
N ARG A 50 15.44 -11.48 -26.32
CA ARG A 50 14.83 -10.73 -27.42
C ARG A 50 14.30 -9.41 -26.88
N SER A 51 14.71 -8.29 -27.49
CA SER A 51 14.15 -6.97 -27.16
C SER A 51 12.63 -7.00 -27.28
N SER A 52 11.96 -6.61 -26.21
CA SER A 52 10.51 -6.48 -26.21
C SER A 52 10.10 -5.31 -27.10
N LEU A 53 9.06 -5.51 -27.92
CA LEU A 53 8.43 -4.42 -28.68
C LEU A 53 7.65 -3.45 -27.79
N LEU A 54 7.50 -3.77 -26.50
CA LEU A 54 6.81 -2.95 -25.52
C LEU A 54 7.76 -1.98 -24.85
N SER A 55 7.34 -0.71 -24.78
CA SER A 55 7.92 0.24 -23.83
C SER A 55 7.30 0.10 -22.44
N VAL A 56 7.97 0.63 -21.41
CA VAL A 56 7.41 0.72 -20.05
C VAL A 56 6.11 1.54 -20.06
N ARG A 57 6.04 2.61 -20.86
CA ARG A 57 4.81 3.40 -21.05
C ARG A 57 3.66 2.56 -21.61
N ASP A 58 3.94 1.72 -22.59
CA ASP A 58 2.95 0.82 -23.19
C ASP A 58 2.40 -0.16 -22.16
N ALA A 59 3.29 -0.78 -21.39
CA ALA A 59 2.92 -1.69 -20.30
C ALA A 59 2.05 -0.99 -19.24
N VAL A 60 2.46 0.19 -18.77
CA VAL A 60 1.70 0.98 -17.80
C VAL A 60 0.35 1.39 -18.36
N SER A 61 0.28 1.82 -19.62
CA SER A 61 -0.98 2.17 -20.29
C SER A 61 -1.95 0.99 -20.31
N THR A 62 -1.49 -0.20 -20.71
CA THR A 62 -2.34 -1.39 -20.70
C THR A 62 -2.81 -1.76 -19.30
N ILE A 63 -1.97 -1.64 -18.27
CA ILE A 63 -2.40 -1.86 -16.89
C ILE A 63 -3.39 -0.78 -16.42
N MET A 64 -3.22 0.49 -16.78
CA MET A 64 -4.12 1.57 -16.37
C MET A 64 -5.48 1.52 -17.08
N TYR A 65 -5.52 1.17 -18.37
CA TYR A 65 -6.73 1.25 -19.19
C TYR A 65 -7.33 -0.11 -19.57
N GLY A 66 -6.66 -1.22 -19.26
CA GLY A 66 -7.12 -2.57 -19.61
C GLY A 66 -7.17 -2.85 -21.12
N SER A 67 -6.54 -2.00 -21.94
CA SER A 67 -6.55 -2.09 -23.40
C SER A 67 -5.26 -2.75 -23.89
N SER A 68 -5.39 -3.90 -24.54
CA SER A 68 -4.25 -4.53 -25.21
C SER A 68 -3.88 -3.74 -26.47
N LEU A 69 -2.59 -3.40 -26.60
CA LEU A 69 -2.09 -2.73 -27.79
C LEU A 69 -2.19 -3.67 -28.99
N ARG A 70 -2.81 -3.18 -30.08
CA ARG A 70 -2.96 -3.97 -31.31
C ARG A 70 -1.59 -4.22 -31.93
N GLY A 71 -1.35 -5.46 -32.34
CA GLY A 71 -0.12 -5.85 -33.04
C GLY A 71 1.04 -6.24 -32.12
N VAL A 72 0.86 -6.24 -30.79
CA VAL A 72 1.84 -6.79 -29.85
C VAL A 72 1.57 -8.29 -29.63
N PRO A 73 2.54 -9.18 -29.88
CA PRO A 73 2.41 -10.62 -29.60
C PRO A 73 2.14 -10.91 -28.11
N GLU A 74 1.40 -11.99 -27.82
CA GLU A 74 1.04 -12.39 -26.45
C GLU A 74 2.28 -12.67 -25.58
N GLU A 75 3.33 -13.25 -26.18
CA GLU A 75 4.63 -13.50 -25.55
C GLU A 75 5.31 -12.26 -24.96
N CYS A 76 5.04 -11.06 -25.49
CA CYS A 76 5.60 -9.81 -24.95
C CYS A 76 4.99 -9.43 -23.58
N TRP A 77 3.86 -10.03 -23.20
CA TRP A 77 3.15 -9.78 -21.94
C TRP A 77 3.53 -10.77 -20.84
N SER A 78 4.39 -11.75 -21.13
CA SER A 78 5.01 -12.60 -20.11
C SER A 78 6.19 -11.85 -19.47
N TRP A 79 6.01 -11.43 -18.22
CA TRP A 79 6.97 -10.58 -17.53
C TRP A 79 7.65 -11.31 -16.39
N SER A 80 8.98 -11.17 -16.31
CA SER A 80 9.76 -11.63 -15.16
C SER A 80 9.38 -10.86 -13.89
N PRO A 81 9.69 -11.40 -12.69
CA PRO A 81 9.52 -10.68 -11.42
C PRO A 81 10.10 -9.26 -11.44
N PHE A 82 11.28 -9.07 -12.02
CA PHE A 82 11.91 -7.76 -12.19
C PHE A 82 11.09 -6.83 -13.08
N ALA A 83 10.61 -7.30 -14.23
CA ALA A 83 9.78 -6.51 -15.14
C ALA A 83 8.45 -6.11 -14.51
N CYS A 84 7.77 -7.04 -13.83
CA CYS A 84 6.58 -6.76 -13.04
C CYS A 84 6.85 -5.66 -12.01
N THR A 85 8.00 -5.72 -11.35
CA THR A 85 8.39 -4.73 -10.34
C THR A 85 8.55 -3.34 -10.91
N VAL A 86 9.21 -3.20 -12.07
CA VAL A 86 9.37 -1.91 -12.75
C VAL A 86 8.01 -1.34 -13.15
N VAL A 87 7.13 -2.16 -13.75
CA VAL A 87 5.81 -1.72 -14.20
C VAL A 87 4.93 -1.30 -13.03
N ILE A 88 4.88 -2.09 -11.95
CA ILE A 88 4.07 -1.74 -10.77
C ILE A 88 4.56 -0.46 -10.12
N ASN A 89 5.88 -0.25 -10.03
CA ASN A 89 6.45 1.03 -9.57
C ASN A 89 5.99 2.22 -10.43
N ALA A 90 5.99 2.05 -11.74
CA ALA A 90 5.55 3.09 -12.67
C ALA A 90 4.04 3.34 -12.59
N VAL A 91 3.23 2.29 -12.42
CA VAL A 91 1.78 2.41 -12.19
C VAL A 91 1.50 3.15 -10.88
N SER A 92 2.19 2.83 -9.79
CA SER A 92 2.04 3.53 -8.51
C SER A 92 2.31 5.03 -8.64
N ILE A 93 3.35 5.41 -9.38
CA ILE A 93 3.70 6.82 -9.63
C ILE A 93 2.68 7.49 -10.54
N GLN A 94 2.17 6.80 -11.57
CA GLN A 94 1.11 7.33 -12.41
C GLN A 94 -0.18 7.55 -11.62
N ILE A 95 -0.56 6.62 -10.75
CA ILE A 95 -1.71 6.78 -9.84
C ILE A 95 -1.47 7.97 -8.92
N TRP A 96 -0.26 8.12 -8.35
CA TRP A 96 0.06 9.29 -7.53
C TRP A 96 -0.16 10.60 -8.29
N HIS A 97 0.31 10.71 -9.54
CA HIS A 97 0.08 11.90 -10.36
C HIS A 97 -1.39 12.15 -10.66
N VAL A 98 -2.15 11.11 -11.00
CA VAL A 98 -3.59 11.22 -11.25
C VAL A 98 -4.31 11.69 -10.00
N THR A 99 -4.05 11.07 -8.85
CA THR A 99 -4.63 11.41 -7.56
C THR A 99 -4.30 12.86 -7.14
N GLN A 100 -3.04 13.29 -7.23
CA GLN A 100 -2.67 14.69 -6.92
C GLN A 100 -3.32 15.69 -7.88
N GLY A 101 -3.37 15.35 -9.18
CA GLY A 101 -4.03 16.18 -10.18
C GLY A 101 -5.52 16.34 -9.88
N SER A 102 -6.22 15.25 -9.56
CA SER A 102 -7.64 15.27 -9.18
C SER A 102 -7.91 16.18 -7.99
N TYR A 103 -7.09 16.12 -6.93
CA TYR A 103 -7.25 17.02 -5.78
C TYR A 103 -7.03 18.48 -6.12
N PHE A 104 -6.01 18.81 -6.92
CA PHE A 104 -5.76 20.19 -7.33
C PHE A 104 -6.94 20.77 -8.11
N PHE A 105 -7.57 19.97 -8.99
CA PHE A 105 -8.75 20.42 -9.71
C PHE A 105 -9.97 20.56 -8.80
N ASP A 106 -10.19 19.64 -7.86
CA ASP A 106 -11.29 19.71 -6.90
C ASP A 106 -11.20 20.95 -5.98
N GLU A 107 -9.99 21.30 -5.50
CA GLU A 107 -9.77 22.51 -4.70
C GLU A 107 -10.10 23.78 -5.49
N MET A 108 -9.66 23.85 -6.76
CA MET A 108 -9.98 25.01 -7.62
C MET A 108 -11.46 25.12 -7.96
N THR A 109 -12.15 24.00 -8.22
CA THR A 109 -13.58 24.01 -8.55
C THR A 109 -14.45 24.25 -7.31
N GLY A 110 -14.07 23.73 -6.15
CA GLY A 110 -14.69 24.02 -4.85
C GLY A 110 -14.63 25.50 -4.47
N MET A 111 -13.58 26.22 -4.87
CA MET A 111 -13.50 27.68 -4.75
C MET A 111 -14.37 28.42 -5.80
N ALA A 112 -14.65 27.80 -6.94
CA ALA A 112 -15.31 28.44 -8.07
C ALA A 112 -16.84 28.25 -8.09
N GLN A 113 -17.38 27.07 -7.78
CA GLN A 113 -18.83 26.80 -7.78
C GLN A 113 -19.19 25.59 -6.89
N GLY A 114 -20.23 25.74 -6.05
CA GLY A 114 -20.84 24.64 -5.30
C GLY A 114 -21.69 23.70 -6.17
N GLN A 115 -21.09 23.07 -7.20
CA GLN A 115 -21.73 22.06 -8.03
C GLN A 115 -21.00 20.71 -7.95
N SER A 116 -21.82 19.67 -7.85
CA SER A 116 -21.46 18.27 -7.63
C SER A 116 -20.64 17.64 -8.78
N HIS A 117 -19.37 17.35 -8.53
CA HIS A 117 -18.43 16.69 -9.46
C HIS A 117 -18.40 15.15 -9.38
N GLY A 118 -19.33 14.53 -8.65
CA GLY A 118 -19.26 13.12 -8.25
C GLY A 118 -19.19 12.06 -9.38
N SER A 119 -19.37 12.43 -10.66
CA SER A 119 -19.26 11.47 -11.78
C SER A 119 -17.82 11.27 -12.28
N GLU A 120 -17.01 12.33 -12.36
CA GLU A 120 -15.65 12.24 -12.90
C GLU A 120 -14.67 11.65 -11.87
N GLU A 121 -14.79 12.07 -10.61
CA GLU A 121 -14.03 11.51 -9.50
C GLU A 121 -14.32 10.02 -9.33
N SER A 122 -15.59 9.62 -9.40
CA SER A 122 -16.00 8.21 -9.37
C SER A 122 -15.39 7.41 -10.53
N GLN A 123 -15.31 7.97 -11.74
CA GLN A 123 -14.68 7.30 -12.87
C GLN A 123 -13.17 7.10 -12.66
N VAL A 124 -12.46 8.08 -12.11
CA VAL A 124 -11.02 7.97 -11.78
C VAL A 124 -10.79 6.90 -10.71
N LEU A 125 -11.63 6.85 -9.67
CA LEU A 125 -11.54 5.84 -8.62
C LEU A 125 -11.82 4.42 -9.14
N VAL A 126 -12.85 4.25 -9.98
CA VAL A 126 -13.14 2.97 -10.66
C VAL A 126 -11.96 2.52 -11.51
N GLN A 127 -11.39 3.43 -12.30
CA GLN A 127 -10.24 3.11 -13.14
C GLN A 127 -9.02 2.74 -12.31
N THR A 128 -8.77 3.46 -11.22
CA THR A 128 -7.65 3.21 -10.31
C THR A 128 -7.80 1.86 -9.63
N GLU A 129 -9.00 1.50 -9.18
CA GLU A 129 -9.28 0.17 -8.61
C GLU A 129 -8.99 -0.93 -9.62
N ALA A 130 -9.49 -0.78 -10.86
CA ALA A 130 -9.29 -1.77 -11.91
C ALA A 130 -7.80 -1.94 -12.26
N ALA A 131 -7.02 -0.85 -12.29
CA ALA A 131 -5.59 -0.89 -12.55
C ALA A 131 -4.82 -1.61 -11.43
N LEU A 132 -5.15 -1.32 -10.18
CA LEU A 132 -4.54 -1.98 -9.02
C LEU A 132 -4.93 -3.46 -8.94
N SER A 133 -6.17 -3.80 -9.29
CA SER A 133 -6.64 -5.19 -9.39
C SER A 133 -5.89 -5.96 -10.49
N ARG A 134 -5.59 -5.32 -11.64
CA ARG A 134 -4.71 -5.90 -12.69
C ARG A 134 -3.28 -6.08 -12.20
N CYS A 135 -2.71 -5.11 -11.47
CA CYS A 135 -1.38 -5.27 -10.86
C CYS A 135 -1.33 -6.50 -9.93
N ARG A 136 -2.39 -6.73 -9.15
CA ARG A 136 -2.46 -7.89 -8.26
C ARG A 136 -2.51 -9.22 -9.02
N ALA A 137 -3.29 -9.27 -10.09
CA ALA A 137 -3.37 -10.45 -10.97
C ALA A 137 -1.99 -10.75 -11.57
N LEU A 138 -1.29 -9.71 -12.05
CA LEU A 138 0.06 -9.81 -12.59
C LEU A 138 1.06 -10.37 -11.57
N ILE A 139 1.06 -9.87 -10.32
CA ILE A 139 1.93 -10.40 -9.26
C ILE A 139 1.61 -11.88 -9.01
N THR A 140 0.33 -12.23 -8.96
CA THR A 140 -0.11 -13.61 -8.69
C THR A 140 0.34 -14.56 -9.81
N GLN A 141 0.21 -14.14 -11.06
CA GLN A 141 0.64 -14.90 -12.22
C GLN A 141 2.17 -15.07 -12.25
N ALA A 142 2.92 -13.97 -12.10
CA ALA A 142 4.38 -14.00 -12.04
C ALA A 142 4.91 -14.85 -10.88
N ARG A 143 4.10 -15.03 -9.81
CA ARG A 143 4.39 -15.98 -8.75
C ARG A 143 4.08 -17.42 -9.14
N ALA A 144 2.98 -17.70 -9.83
CA ALA A 144 2.57 -19.07 -10.18
C ALA A 144 3.47 -19.69 -11.25
N ASP A 145 4.02 -18.87 -12.15
CA ASP A 145 4.91 -19.31 -13.22
C ASP A 145 6.30 -19.75 -12.71
N HIS A 146 6.58 -19.51 -11.42
CA HIS A 146 7.83 -19.85 -10.78
C HIS A 146 7.61 -20.58 -9.45
N ASP A 147 8.30 -21.69 -9.22
CA ASP A 147 8.13 -22.51 -8.01
C ASP A 147 8.83 -21.91 -6.77
N TYR A 148 8.74 -20.58 -6.59
CA TYR A 148 9.43 -19.86 -5.53
C TYR A 148 8.66 -19.93 -4.22
N THR A 149 9.33 -20.45 -3.20
CA THR A 149 9.02 -20.10 -1.81
C THR A 149 9.46 -18.65 -1.58
N TRP A 150 8.72 -17.87 -0.80
CA TRP A 150 9.05 -16.45 -0.49
C TRP A 150 10.47 -16.24 0.09
N THR A 151 11.18 -17.32 0.40
CA THR A 151 12.53 -17.40 0.97
C THR A 151 13.67 -17.46 -0.05
N GLU A 152 13.41 -17.74 -1.33
CA GLU A 152 14.45 -17.71 -2.38
C GLU A 152 14.54 -16.30 -3.00
N SER A 153 15.75 -15.87 -3.38
CA SER A 153 16.13 -14.48 -3.70
C SER A 153 15.35 -13.77 -4.82
N GLU A 154 14.46 -14.44 -5.54
CA GLU A 154 13.49 -13.83 -6.48
C GLU A 154 12.11 -13.52 -5.85
N GLY A 155 11.81 -14.14 -4.70
CA GLY A 155 10.68 -13.81 -3.81
C GLY A 155 10.66 -12.36 -3.29
N PRO A 156 11.81 -11.74 -2.90
CA PRO A 156 11.86 -10.36 -2.43
C PRO A 156 11.31 -9.32 -3.41
N LEU A 157 11.46 -9.50 -4.72
CA LEU A 157 11.00 -8.52 -5.72
C LEU A 157 9.47 -8.46 -5.78
N LEU A 158 8.80 -9.61 -5.96
CA LEU A 158 7.35 -9.69 -5.93
C LEU A 158 6.79 -9.37 -4.53
N PHE A 159 7.56 -9.66 -3.47
CA PHE A 159 7.18 -9.34 -2.10
C PHE A 159 7.13 -7.83 -1.88
N ASN A 160 8.18 -7.12 -2.33
CA ASN A 160 8.24 -5.67 -2.35
C ASN A 160 7.13 -5.07 -3.23
N CYS A 161 6.80 -5.71 -4.37
CA CYS A 161 5.67 -5.28 -5.21
C CYS A 161 4.35 -5.32 -4.47
N LEU A 162 4.10 -6.36 -3.67
CA LEU A 162 2.88 -6.46 -2.87
C LEU A 162 2.83 -5.36 -1.80
N ALA A 163 3.96 -5.04 -1.16
CA ALA A 163 4.04 -3.93 -0.21
C ALA A 163 3.71 -2.60 -0.89
N LEU A 164 4.34 -2.33 -2.03
CA LEU A 164 4.08 -1.12 -2.80
C LEU A 164 2.62 -1.05 -3.29
N LEU A 165 2.06 -2.16 -3.76
CA LEU A 165 0.68 -2.22 -4.20
C LEU A 165 -0.27 -1.86 -3.06
N ARG A 166 -0.01 -2.36 -1.85
CA ARG A 166 -0.77 -2.00 -0.64
C ARG A 166 -0.69 -0.52 -0.30
N VAL A 167 0.51 0.07 -0.34
CA VAL A 167 0.70 1.53 -0.15
C VAL A 167 -0.12 2.33 -1.17
N THR A 168 -0.08 1.88 -2.43
CA THR A 168 -0.80 2.55 -3.52
C THR A 168 -2.31 2.46 -3.33
N TYR A 169 -2.84 1.29 -2.93
CA TYR A 169 -4.24 1.13 -2.55
C TYR A 169 -4.63 2.09 -1.41
N CYS A 170 -3.83 2.14 -0.34
CA CYS A 170 -4.13 3.02 0.79
C CYS A 170 -4.28 4.46 0.29
N ARG A 171 -3.29 4.97 -0.41
CA ARG A 171 -3.26 6.38 -0.85
C ARG A 171 -4.31 6.74 -1.87
N ALA A 172 -4.59 5.84 -2.81
CA ALA A 172 -5.55 6.10 -3.87
C ALA A 172 -6.98 6.28 -3.34
N PHE A 173 -7.31 5.66 -2.21
CA PHE A 173 -8.68 5.58 -1.69
C PHE A 173 -8.88 6.25 -0.33
N THR A 174 -7.88 6.93 0.23
CA THR A 174 -8.00 7.58 1.56
C THR A 174 -7.89 9.10 1.53
N GLY A 175 -7.74 9.75 0.39
CA GLY A 175 -7.55 11.20 0.37
C GLY A 175 -6.11 11.66 0.62
N ASN A 176 -5.77 12.85 0.14
CA ASN A 176 -4.55 13.58 0.55
C ASN A 176 -4.66 14.15 1.99
N GLY A 177 -5.85 14.08 2.61
CA GLY A 177 -6.13 14.59 3.96
C GLY A 177 -5.77 13.65 5.11
N CYS A 178 -5.16 12.49 4.83
CA CYS A 178 -4.77 11.52 5.85
C CYS A 178 -3.29 11.67 6.28
N ALA A 179 -3.08 11.66 7.60
CA ALA A 179 -1.85 11.65 8.40
C ALA A 179 -0.69 12.51 7.87
N ASP A 180 -0.14 13.37 8.73
CA ASP A 180 1.05 14.15 8.39
C ASP A 180 2.17 13.22 7.86
N ARG A 181 2.49 13.39 6.57
CA ARG A 181 3.46 12.54 5.85
C ARG A 181 4.88 12.74 6.34
N MET A 182 5.14 13.83 7.04
CA MET A 182 6.42 14.14 7.68
C MET A 182 6.47 13.69 9.14
N MET A 183 5.42 13.05 9.67
CA MET A 183 5.34 12.66 11.08
C MET A 183 6.49 11.77 11.54
N LEU A 184 7.01 10.90 10.66
CA LEU A 184 8.18 10.06 10.95
C LEU A 184 9.50 10.85 11.04
N LEU A 185 9.56 12.08 10.51
CA LEU A 185 10.73 12.97 10.54
C LEU A 185 10.68 14.04 11.63
N LYS A 186 9.52 14.22 12.28
CA LYS A 186 9.42 15.17 13.39
C LYS A 186 10.27 14.69 14.56
N ASP A 187 11.00 15.60 15.19
CA ASP A 187 11.79 15.30 16.40
C ASP A 187 11.04 15.64 17.68
N ASN A 188 10.17 16.66 17.64
CA ASN A 188 9.39 17.10 18.79
C ASN A 188 8.19 16.18 19.04
N ARG A 189 8.05 15.69 20.27
CA ARG A 189 6.93 14.84 20.71
C ARG A 189 5.59 15.58 20.63
N GLU A 190 5.55 16.84 21.03
CA GLU A 190 4.31 17.63 21.07
C GLU A 190 3.74 17.82 19.66
N ASP A 191 4.60 18.12 18.68
CA ASP A 191 4.20 18.30 17.27
C ASP A 191 3.68 17.00 16.65
N ILE A 192 4.14 15.84 17.12
CA ILE A 192 3.64 14.54 16.68
C ILE A 192 2.27 14.27 17.28
N ILE A 193 2.11 14.47 18.58
CA ILE A 193 0.83 14.29 19.27
C ILE A 193 -0.23 15.20 18.63
N ALA A 194 0.07 16.47 18.40
CA ALA A 194 -0.85 17.39 17.72
C ALA A 194 -1.27 16.87 16.33
N SER A 195 -0.33 16.34 15.54
CA SER A 195 -0.66 15.74 14.24
C SER A 195 -1.49 14.46 14.34
N LEU A 196 -1.31 13.66 15.40
CA LEU A 196 -2.16 12.51 15.66
C LEU A 196 -3.57 12.94 16.05
N GLU A 197 -3.70 13.96 16.90
CA GLU A 197 -5.00 14.53 17.28
C GLU A 197 -5.74 15.09 16.06
N ASP A 198 -5.04 15.87 15.22
CA ASP A 198 -5.58 16.35 13.94
C ASP A 198 -6.01 15.18 13.04
N PHE A 199 -5.15 14.16 12.91
CA PHE A 199 -5.46 12.97 12.14
C PHE A 199 -6.70 12.25 12.66
N VAL A 200 -6.87 12.10 13.98
CA VAL A 200 -8.03 11.47 14.61
C VAL A 200 -9.29 12.32 14.43
N ALA A 201 -9.18 13.64 14.45
CA ALA A 201 -10.31 14.55 14.30
C ALA A 201 -10.86 14.64 12.85
N VAL A 202 -10.00 14.49 11.84
CA VAL A 202 -10.42 14.58 10.43
C VAL A 202 -11.37 13.43 10.07
N PRO A 203 -12.57 13.69 9.52
CA PRO A 203 -13.46 12.63 9.06
C PRO A 203 -12.81 11.82 7.94
N GLN A 204 -12.90 10.49 8.02
CA GLN A 204 -12.56 9.62 6.90
C GLN A 204 -13.84 9.18 6.21
N GLU A 205 -13.87 9.28 4.88
CA GLU A 205 -15.00 8.76 4.12
C GLU A 205 -15.15 7.27 4.32
N ARG A 206 -16.41 6.84 4.47
CA ARG A 206 -16.78 5.44 4.57
C ARG A 206 -17.46 5.10 3.26
N ASP A 207 -16.78 4.48 2.32
CA ASP A 207 -17.40 4.05 1.05
C ASP A 207 -16.90 2.67 0.62
N GLU A 208 -17.35 2.19 -0.54
CA GLU A 208 -16.97 0.85 -1.00
C GLU A 208 -15.49 0.77 -1.40
N PHE A 209 -14.91 1.85 -1.94
CA PHE A 209 -13.50 1.90 -2.32
C PHE A 209 -12.58 1.87 -1.10
N THR A 210 -12.89 2.67 -0.08
CA THR A 210 -12.21 2.69 1.21
C THR A 210 -12.31 1.33 1.88
N SER A 211 -13.49 0.70 1.90
CA SER A 211 -13.67 -0.63 2.48
C SER A 211 -12.84 -1.70 1.76
N ARG A 212 -12.71 -1.60 0.42
CA ARG A 212 -11.81 -2.47 -0.36
C ARG A 212 -10.33 -2.21 -0.04
N ALA A 213 -9.93 -0.93 0.09
CA ALA A 213 -8.57 -0.56 0.44
C ALA A 213 -8.19 -1.07 1.83
N VAL A 214 -9.09 -0.94 2.81
CA VAL A 214 -8.95 -1.48 4.17
C VAL A 214 -8.78 -2.99 4.13
N ALA A 215 -9.58 -3.71 3.35
CA ALA A 215 -9.42 -5.16 3.20
C ALA A 215 -8.04 -5.56 2.67
N ARG A 216 -7.51 -4.82 1.69
CA ARG A 216 -6.17 -5.05 1.12
C ARG A 216 -5.04 -4.71 2.08
N ALA A 217 -5.19 -3.60 2.81
CA ALA A 217 -4.25 -3.18 3.84
C ALA A 217 -4.19 -4.23 4.96
N PHE A 218 -5.36 -4.66 5.45
CA PHE A 218 -5.50 -5.63 6.51
C PHE A 218 -4.93 -7.00 6.13
N GLU A 219 -5.21 -7.52 4.92
CA GLU A 219 -4.66 -8.78 4.41
C GLU A 219 -3.12 -8.85 4.58
N GLY A 220 -2.42 -7.77 4.27
CA GLY A 220 -0.96 -7.68 4.43
C GLY A 220 -0.48 -7.66 5.88
N MET A 221 -1.32 -7.23 6.82
CA MET A 221 -1.01 -7.18 8.26
C MET A 221 -1.31 -8.49 8.98
N VAL A 222 -2.26 -9.30 8.48
CA VAL A 222 -2.58 -10.62 9.04
C VAL A 222 -1.50 -11.67 8.77
N ILE A 223 -0.83 -11.59 7.61
CA ILE A 223 0.17 -12.58 7.19
C ILE A 223 1.31 -12.70 8.22
N PRO A 224 1.91 -11.60 8.72
CA PRO A 224 2.91 -11.67 9.80
C PRO A 224 2.38 -12.24 11.12
N SER A 225 1.12 -11.98 11.49
CA SER A 225 0.53 -12.51 12.73
C SER A 225 0.40 -14.04 12.69
N LYS A 226 -0.01 -14.60 11.54
CA LYS A 226 -0.24 -16.05 11.39
C LYS A 226 1.03 -16.89 11.22
N ALA A 227 2.12 -16.32 10.73
CA ALA A 227 3.36 -17.05 10.47
C ALA A 227 4.27 -17.20 11.72
N GLY A 228 3.76 -16.86 12.91
CA GLY A 228 4.48 -16.97 14.18
C GLY A 228 5.33 -15.73 14.43
N THR A 229 4.78 -14.81 15.22
CA THR A 229 5.34 -13.48 15.56
C THR A 229 6.82 -13.55 15.97
N LEU A 230 7.23 -14.54 16.77
CA LEU A 230 8.59 -14.67 17.29
C LEU A 230 9.65 -15.01 16.24
N LEU A 231 9.35 -15.85 15.24
CA LEU A 231 10.32 -16.23 14.21
C LEU A 231 10.43 -15.13 13.14
N LEU A 232 9.31 -14.52 12.78
CA LEU A 232 9.26 -13.38 11.86
C LEU A 232 9.94 -12.13 12.43
N ARG A 233 9.70 -11.78 13.70
CA ARG A 233 10.38 -10.64 14.35
C ARG A 233 11.91 -10.76 14.29
N LYS A 234 12.44 -11.98 14.40
CA LYS A 234 13.89 -12.24 14.33
C LYS A 234 14.44 -12.32 12.91
N THR A 235 13.61 -12.66 11.92
CA THR A 235 14.06 -12.91 10.52
C THR A 235 13.57 -11.86 9.51
N ALA A 236 12.70 -10.93 9.91
CA ALA A 236 12.21 -9.83 9.06
C ALA A 236 13.37 -9.00 8.51
N ALA A 237 14.37 -8.73 9.35
CA ALA A 237 15.66 -8.15 8.97
C ALA A 237 16.36 -8.79 7.75
N LEU A 238 16.19 -10.10 7.57
CA LEU A 238 16.89 -10.89 6.54
C LEU A 238 16.11 -10.98 5.23
N THR A 239 14.84 -10.59 5.22
CA THR A 239 13.92 -10.84 4.10
C THR A 239 13.07 -9.62 3.71
N TRP A 240 12.94 -8.62 4.57
CA TRP A 240 12.07 -7.47 4.36
C TRP A 240 12.89 -6.22 4.05
N SER A 241 12.51 -5.53 2.98
CA SER A 241 12.99 -4.19 2.68
C SER A 241 12.30 -3.14 3.56
N VAL A 242 12.84 -1.92 3.60
CA VAL A 242 12.24 -0.80 4.35
C VAL A 242 10.83 -0.47 3.83
N GLU A 243 10.56 -0.73 2.56
CA GLU A 243 9.26 -0.56 1.92
C GLU A 243 8.16 -1.38 2.63
N HIS A 244 8.49 -2.53 3.23
CA HIS A 244 7.51 -3.32 4.00
C HIS A 244 7.11 -2.65 5.31
N ALA A 245 8.07 -2.05 6.01
CA ALA A 245 7.78 -1.30 7.23
C ALA A 245 6.89 -0.09 6.92
N LEU A 246 7.19 0.62 5.82
CA LEU A 246 6.41 1.77 5.37
C LEU A 246 5.01 1.35 4.88
N ALA A 247 4.90 0.22 4.19
CA ALA A 247 3.61 -0.32 3.78
C ALA A 247 2.75 -0.75 4.97
N GLY A 248 3.37 -1.35 5.99
CA GLY A 248 2.68 -1.66 7.24
C GLY A 248 2.25 -0.40 8.00
N TRP A 249 3.05 0.67 7.95
CA TRP A 249 2.70 1.97 8.52
C TRP A 249 1.46 2.59 7.86
N ASP A 250 1.45 2.73 6.53
CA ASP A 250 0.29 3.26 5.79
C ASP A 250 -0.95 2.39 6.00
N ALA A 251 -0.78 1.06 6.05
CA ALA A 251 -1.87 0.12 6.32
C ALA A 251 -2.44 0.29 7.73
N ALA A 252 -1.58 0.41 8.76
CA ALA A 252 -2.00 0.59 10.13
C ALA A 252 -2.80 1.89 10.31
N LEU A 253 -2.33 3.00 9.73
CA LEU A 253 -3.04 4.27 9.74
C LEU A 253 -4.43 4.14 9.12
N LEU A 254 -4.52 3.59 7.90
CA LEU A 254 -5.80 3.40 7.20
C LEU A 254 -6.77 2.55 8.02
N VAL A 255 -6.34 1.35 8.42
CA VAL A 255 -7.25 0.38 9.04
C VAL A 255 -7.72 0.89 10.41
N THR A 256 -6.81 1.37 11.25
CA THR A 256 -7.21 1.89 12.57
C THR A 256 -8.12 3.11 12.46
N LYS A 257 -7.85 4.01 11.51
CA LYS A 257 -8.69 5.19 11.28
C LYS A 257 -10.08 4.79 10.81
N TRP A 258 -10.17 3.81 9.92
CA TRP A 258 -11.44 3.29 9.43
C TRP A 258 -12.27 2.64 10.53
N VAL A 259 -11.65 1.84 11.40
CA VAL A 259 -12.32 1.26 12.58
C VAL A 259 -12.80 2.38 13.50
N HIS A 260 -11.94 3.35 13.81
CA HIS A 260 -12.30 4.48 14.67
C HIS A 260 -13.50 5.26 14.12
N THR A 261 -13.55 5.52 12.80
CA THR A 261 -14.69 6.16 12.15
C THR A 261 -15.99 5.38 12.40
N ILE A 262 -15.97 4.05 12.28
CA ILE A 262 -17.13 3.20 12.56
C ILE A 262 -17.55 3.30 14.04
N GLU A 263 -16.59 3.25 14.96
CA GLU A 263 -16.85 3.36 16.40
C GLU A 263 -17.52 4.70 16.75
N VAL A 264 -16.94 5.80 16.27
CA VAL A 264 -17.44 7.17 16.48
C VAL A 264 -18.85 7.34 15.92
N GLU A 265 -19.11 6.86 14.71
CA GLU A 265 -20.45 6.92 14.10
C GLU A 265 -21.48 6.10 14.90
N THR A 266 -21.07 4.93 15.38
CA THR A 266 -21.91 4.04 16.20
C THR A 266 -22.28 4.69 17.52
N VAL A 267 -21.30 5.23 18.26
CA VAL A 267 -21.53 5.92 19.55
C VAL A 267 -22.42 7.13 19.38
N ARG A 268 -22.22 7.93 18.33
CA ARG A 268 -23.00 9.14 18.06
C ARG A 268 -24.43 8.89 17.57
N GLY A 269 -24.85 7.63 17.44
CA GLY A 269 -26.16 7.26 16.88
C GLY A 269 -26.33 7.70 15.41
N ARG A 270 -25.22 7.99 14.72
CA ARG A 270 -25.16 8.37 13.31
C ARG A 270 -24.64 7.23 12.42
N GLY A 271 -24.42 6.06 12.99
CA GLY A 271 -23.98 4.86 12.28
C GLY A 271 -24.98 4.50 11.20
N ARG A 272 -24.56 4.63 9.93
CA ARG A 272 -25.22 3.86 8.87
C ARG A 272 -24.98 2.37 9.13
N VAL A 273 -25.93 1.55 8.70
CA VAL A 273 -25.85 0.08 8.77
C VAL A 273 -24.55 -0.37 8.13
N LEU A 274 -23.83 -1.26 8.81
CA LEU A 274 -22.61 -1.85 8.28
C LEU A 274 -22.95 -2.65 7.02
N SER A 275 -22.16 -2.50 5.97
CA SER A 275 -22.24 -3.43 4.85
C SER A 275 -21.63 -4.77 5.25
N GLU A 276 -22.02 -5.85 4.56
CA GLU A 276 -21.49 -7.20 4.77
C GLU A 276 -19.95 -7.24 4.79
N ARG A 277 -19.29 -6.45 3.94
CA ARG A 277 -17.82 -6.33 3.92
C ARG A 277 -17.29 -5.66 5.19
N GLU A 278 -17.95 -4.62 5.68
CA GLU A 278 -17.51 -3.92 6.89
C GLU A 278 -17.67 -4.85 8.10
N GLU A 279 -18.81 -5.56 8.21
CA GLU A 279 -19.05 -6.55 9.26
C GLU A 279 -17.99 -7.66 9.26
N GLN A 280 -17.68 -8.22 8.09
CA GLN A 280 -16.68 -9.26 7.96
C GLN A 280 -15.27 -8.76 8.34
N LEU A 281 -14.91 -7.53 7.96
CA LEU A 281 -13.62 -6.93 8.31
C LEU A 281 -13.50 -6.69 9.81
N ILE A 282 -14.53 -6.12 10.44
CA ILE A 282 -14.57 -5.88 11.89
C ILE A 282 -14.48 -7.20 12.65
N GLN A 283 -15.22 -8.23 12.23
CA GLN A 283 -15.15 -9.55 12.85
C GLN A 283 -13.75 -10.15 12.77
N ASN A 284 -13.15 -10.17 11.57
CA ASN A 284 -11.81 -10.73 11.36
C ASN A 284 -10.73 -10.00 12.19
N MET A 285 -10.86 -8.68 12.33
CA MET A 285 -9.96 -7.87 13.16
C MET A 285 -10.15 -8.17 14.66
N GLY A 286 -11.41 -8.36 15.09
CA GLY A 286 -11.74 -8.77 16.46
C GLY A 286 -11.16 -10.14 16.80
N ASP A 287 -11.24 -11.10 15.88
CA ASP A 287 -10.68 -12.45 16.06
C ASP A 287 -9.16 -12.42 16.28
N ILE A 288 -8.43 -11.59 15.52
CA ILE A 288 -6.98 -11.43 15.70
C ILE A 288 -6.65 -10.82 17.07
N LEU A 289 -7.42 -9.83 17.51
CA LEU A 289 -7.22 -9.23 18.83
C LEU A 289 -7.56 -10.17 19.98
N ALA A 290 -8.48 -11.12 19.79
CA ALA A 290 -8.84 -12.12 20.79
C ALA A 290 -7.74 -13.17 21.01
N GLU A 291 -6.87 -13.40 20.02
CA GLU A 291 -5.70 -14.29 20.14
C GLU A 291 -4.58 -13.66 20.99
N ASP A 292 -4.64 -12.36 21.29
CA ASP A 292 -3.61 -11.62 22.04
C ASP A 292 -4.05 -11.40 23.50
N GLU A 293 -3.68 -12.34 24.39
CA GLU A 293 -4.08 -12.37 25.82
C GLU A 293 -3.57 -11.17 26.67
N GLY A 294 -2.90 -10.19 26.07
CA GLY A 294 -2.30 -9.03 26.75
C GLY A 294 -2.95 -7.66 26.50
N ILE A 295 -3.89 -7.53 25.55
CA ILE A 295 -4.47 -6.24 25.15
C ILE A 295 -5.89 -6.11 25.70
N ASP A 296 -6.01 -5.95 27.02
CA ASP A 296 -7.27 -6.16 27.75
C ASP A 296 -7.81 -4.92 28.49
N GLN A 297 -7.46 -3.69 28.07
CA GLN A 297 -7.86 -2.46 28.80
C GLN A 297 -8.42 -1.30 27.97
N ALA A 298 -8.32 -1.32 26.63
CA ALA A 298 -8.85 -0.24 25.79
C ALA A 298 -10.28 -0.53 25.32
N THR A 299 -11.15 0.49 25.41
CA THR A 299 -12.55 0.43 24.96
C THR A 299 -12.61 0.48 23.43
N SER A 300 -11.69 1.21 22.79
CA SER A 300 -11.60 1.34 21.33
C SER A 300 -10.86 0.15 20.73
N MET A 301 -11.52 -0.54 19.80
CA MET A 301 -10.92 -1.53 18.92
C MET A 301 -9.83 -0.91 18.03
N ALA A 302 -10.00 0.33 17.57
CA ALA A 302 -8.97 1.04 16.81
C ALA A 302 -7.69 1.23 17.64
N ALA A 303 -7.83 1.57 18.93
CA ALA A 303 -6.72 1.69 19.87
C ALA A 303 -6.01 0.32 20.06
N ARG A 304 -6.78 -0.74 20.31
CA ARG A 304 -6.25 -2.11 20.45
C ARG A 304 -5.49 -2.58 19.20
N LEU A 305 -6.00 -2.29 18.00
CA LEU A 305 -5.31 -2.60 16.74
C LEU A 305 -3.99 -1.83 16.60
N ALA A 306 -3.99 -0.53 16.93
CA ALA A 306 -2.78 0.29 16.87
C ALA A 306 -1.69 -0.26 17.80
N GLU A 307 -2.07 -0.67 19.02
CA GLU A 307 -1.16 -1.25 20.00
C GLU A 307 -0.66 -2.65 19.60
N HIS A 308 -1.55 -3.50 19.11
CA HIS A 308 -1.20 -4.82 18.58
C HIS A 308 -0.12 -4.68 17.50
N TRP A 309 -0.32 -3.78 16.52
CA TRP A 309 0.64 -3.57 15.45
C TRP A 309 1.91 -2.85 15.89
N ALA A 310 1.84 -1.95 16.86
CA ALA A 310 3.04 -1.33 17.45
C ALA A 310 4.04 -2.38 17.93
N SER A 311 3.55 -3.46 18.55
CA SER A 311 4.40 -4.53 19.10
C SER A 311 5.24 -5.27 18.04
N PHE A 312 4.83 -5.28 16.76
CA PHE A 312 5.61 -5.89 15.68
C PHE A 312 6.86 -5.08 15.33
N TYR A 313 6.81 -3.77 15.57
CA TYR A 313 7.88 -2.86 15.19
C TYR A 313 8.97 -2.72 16.26
N ASP A 314 8.72 -3.15 17.50
CA ASP A 314 9.71 -3.09 18.57
C ASP A 314 10.93 -3.99 18.31
N ASP A 315 10.68 -5.19 17.77
CA ASP A 315 11.68 -6.24 17.62
C ASP A 315 12.38 -6.24 16.24
N THR A 316 11.95 -5.35 15.32
CA THR A 316 12.50 -5.26 13.96
C THR A 316 13.64 -4.22 13.88
N TRP A 317 14.72 -4.47 14.62
CA TRP A 317 15.88 -3.61 14.87
C TRP A 317 16.75 -3.16 13.68
N VAL A 318 16.54 -3.67 12.45
CA VAL A 318 17.44 -3.36 11.31
C VAL A 318 17.17 -2.00 10.66
N TRP A 319 15.95 -1.46 10.79
CA TRP A 319 15.59 -0.18 10.20
C TRP A 319 15.28 0.83 11.31
N GLY A 320 16.05 1.92 11.42
CA GLY A 320 15.84 2.91 12.51
C GLY A 320 14.44 3.54 12.55
N VAL A 321 13.67 3.44 11.46
CA VAL A 321 12.29 3.93 11.36
C VAL A 321 11.26 3.02 12.07
N THR A 322 11.54 1.73 12.26
CA THR A 322 10.56 0.79 12.83
C THR A 322 10.26 1.08 14.31
N PRO A 323 11.23 1.28 15.23
CA PRO A 323 10.88 1.67 16.60
C PRO A 323 10.11 2.99 16.66
N ARG A 324 10.39 3.91 15.72
CA ARG A 324 9.66 5.18 15.60
C ARG A 324 8.20 4.92 15.23
N ILE A 325 7.93 4.09 14.22
CA ILE A 325 6.57 3.66 13.86
C ILE A 325 5.85 3.05 15.07
N GLY A 326 6.50 2.11 15.76
CA GLY A 326 5.92 1.44 16.93
C GLY A 326 5.58 2.42 18.06
N TRP A 327 6.42 3.40 18.33
CA TRP A 327 6.12 4.44 19.32
C TRP A 327 4.93 5.32 18.89
N ILE A 328 4.89 5.78 17.64
CA ILE A 328 3.80 6.64 17.15
C ILE A 328 2.45 5.90 17.16
N LEU A 329 2.42 4.61 16.81
CA LEU A 329 1.20 3.81 16.87
C LEU A 329 0.64 3.68 18.30
N ARG A 330 1.48 3.67 19.33
CA ARG A 330 1.02 3.69 20.73
C ARG A 330 0.44 5.04 21.13
N GLU A 331 1.05 6.14 20.70
CA GLU A 331 0.48 7.46 20.93
C GLU A 331 -0.86 7.61 20.18
N LEU A 332 -0.96 7.06 18.96
CA LEU A 332 -2.21 7.00 18.20
C LEU A 332 -3.28 6.19 18.93
N SER A 333 -2.91 5.07 19.55
CA SER A 333 -3.81 4.28 20.41
C SER A 333 -4.41 5.15 21.53
N ASN A 334 -3.57 5.91 22.25
CA ASN A 334 -4.03 6.84 23.28
C ASN A 334 -4.97 7.92 22.72
N CYS A 335 -4.66 8.48 21.55
CA CYS A 335 -5.52 9.47 20.89
C CYS A 335 -6.89 8.89 20.53
N TYR A 336 -6.97 7.67 20.00
CA TYR A 336 -8.24 7.02 19.69
C TYR A 336 -9.09 6.75 20.94
N GLU A 337 -8.47 6.23 22.01
CA GLU A 337 -9.17 5.95 23.27
C GLU A 337 -9.73 7.25 23.88
N ASN A 338 -8.90 8.30 23.97
CA ASN A 338 -9.32 9.60 24.48
C ASN A 338 -10.44 10.22 23.64
N ALA A 339 -10.33 10.15 22.31
CA ALA A 339 -11.35 10.66 21.41
C ALA A 339 -12.68 9.92 21.61
N LEU A 340 -12.66 8.60 21.72
CA LEU A 340 -13.87 7.79 21.91
C LEU A 340 -14.53 8.03 23.28
N LEU A 341 -13.74 8.15 24.36
CA LEU A 341 -14.22 8.43 25.71
C LEU A 341 -14.80 9.85 25.87
N SER A 342 -14.45 10.76 24.97
CA SER A 342 -14.95 12.14 24.97
C SER A 342 -16.33 12.32 24.28
N LEU A 343 -16.85 11.28 23.63
CA LEU A 343 -18.15 11.25 22.95
C LEU A 343 -19.27 10.87 23.90
#